data_AF-A0A936R0X4-F1
#
_entry.id   AF-A0A936R0X4-F1
#
_cell.length_a   1.000
_cell.length_b   1.000
_cell.length_c   1.000
_cell.angle_alpha   90.00
_cell.angle_beta   90.00
_cell.angle_gamma   90.00
#
_symmetry.space_group_name_H-M   'P 1'
#
loop_
_entity.id
_entity.type
_entity.pdbx_description
1 polymer ?
#
loop_
_entity_poly.entity_id
_entity_poly.type
_entity_poly.pdbx_seq_one_letter_code
_entity_poly.pdbx_strand_id
1 'polypeptide(L)'
;MGFSTHYLGRLDIIPPLNDAEVEWLCAFRETERGFHPDDPYAVPMHPRAEVFEHPECALPGGGWVITAKPRVGLSRCDWEPCLQGCCLVWREVEKSNSAVEELAYLIDHFLRPGAYAQRDGRDDFAAFTFDHVVSGVIVAERNDSRGLFLIVADNNALSTQVLVPGDFLERFGGRWDEDGST
;
A
#
# COMPACT_ATOMS: atom_id res chain seq x y z
N MET A 1 2.41 12.04 -18.51
CA MET A 1 3.56 11.14 -18.25
C MET A 1 3.67 10.99 -16.75
N GLY A 2 3.38 9.81 -16.20
CA GLY A 2 3.43 9.56 -14.76
C GLY A 2 4.53 8.55 -14.46
N PHE A 3 5.18 8.72 -13.32
CA PHE A 3 6.07 7.71 -12.76
C PHE A 3 5.22 6.50 -12.35
N SER A 4 5.57 5.30 -12.81
CA SER A 4 4.92 4.06 -12.40
C SER A 4 5.96 2.98 -12.16
N THR A 5 5.72 2.17 -11.14
CA THR A 5 6.51 0.99 -10.85
C THR A 5 5.66 -0.24 -11.16
N HIS A 6 6.24 -1.22 -11.85
CA HIS A 6 5.63 -2.51 -12.08
C HIS A 6 6.14 -3.49 -11.03
N TYR A 7 5.22 -4.23 -10.39
CA TYR A 7 5.56 -5.18 -9.33
C TYR A 7 5.23 -6.60 -9.78
N LEU A 8 6.15 -7.53 -9.54
CA LEU A 8 6.00 -8.96 -9.83
C LEU A 8 6.27 -9.77 -8.57
N GLY A 9 5.39 -10.73 -8.29
CA GLY A 9 5.49 -11.63 -7.14
C GLY A 9 4.37 -11.41 -6.14
N ARG A 10 4.56 -11.94 -4.93
CA ARG A 10 3.61 -11.89 -3.82
C ARG A 10 4.36 -12.04 -2.50
N LEU A 11 3.75 -11.59 -1.42
CA LEU A 11 4.22 -11.89 -0.06
C LEU A 11 3.28 -12.91 0.57
N ASP A 12 3.82 -13.99 1.12
CA ASP A 12 3.04 -15.03 1.78
C ASP A 12 2.67 -14.61 3.21
N ILE A 13 1.49 -15.04 3.66
CA ILE A 13 0.92 -14.73 4.98
C ILE A 13 0.71 -16.06 5.73
N ILE A 14 1.31 -16.20 6.92
CA ILE A 14 1.22 -17.39 7.75
C ILE A 14 0.94 -17.02 9.22
N PRO A 15 -0.13 -17.53 9.86
CA PRO A 15 -1.22 -18.31 9.26
C PRO A 15 -1.99 -17.49 8.22
N PRO A 16 -2.72 -18.14 7.28
CA PRO A 16 -3.58 -17.42 6.35
C PRO A 16 -4.64 -16.59 7.06
N LEU A 17 -5.05 -15.49 6.44
CA LEU A 17 -6.15 -14.66 6.91
C LEU A 17 -7.47 -15.43 6.90
N ASN A 18 -8.34 -15.11 7.86
CA ASN A 18 -9.72 -15.58 7.86
C ASN A 18 -10.60 -14.75 6.92
N ASP A 19 -11.83 -15.23 6.66
CA ASP A 19 -12.74 -14.61 5.69
C ASP A 19 -13.08 -13.14 6.04
N ALA A 20 -13.23 -12.81 7.33
CA ALA A 20 -13.56 -11.45 7.76
C ALA A 20 -12.36 -10.49 7.56
N GLU A 21 -11.14 -10.94 7.83
CA GLU A 21 -9.92 -10.18 7.56
C GLU A 21 -9.73 -9.93 6.06
N VAL A 22 -9.96 -10.95 5.22
CA VAL A 22 -9.89 -10.83 3.76
C VAL A 22 -10.94 -9.84 3.25
N GLU A 23 -12.20 -10.00 3.66
CA GLU A 23 -13.29 -9.11 3.23
C GLU A 23 -13.00 -7.66 3.61
N TRP A 24 -12.62 -7.42 4.86
CA TRP A 24 -12.35 -6.08 5.35
C TRP A 24 -11.13 -5.44 4.67
N LEU A 25 -10.02 -6.17 4.49
CA LEU A 25 -8.83 -5.62 3.84
C LEU A 25 -9.05 -5.33 2.35
N CYS A 26 -9.85 -6.17 1.66
CA CYS A 26 -10.29 -5.90 0.29
C CYS A 26 -11.18 -4.64 0.23
N ALA A 27 -12.10 -4.47 1.17
CA ALA A 27 -12.93 -3.27 1.26
C ALA A 27 -12.10 -2.03 1.60
N PHE A 28 -11.16 -2.15 2.55
CA PHE A 28 -10.21 -1.11 2.94
C PHE A 28 -9.48 -0.60 1.71
N ARG A 29 -8.88 -1.49 0.91
CA ARG A 29 -8.19 -1.13 -0.35
C ARG A 29 -9.03 -0.24 -1.26
N GLU A 30 -10.34 -0.47 -1.36
CA GLU A 30 -11.26 0.27 -2.23
C GLU A 30 -11.68 1.66 -1.69
N THR A 31 -11.52 1.93 -0.41
CA THR A 31 -11.93 3.22 0.22
C THR A 31 -11.14 4.40 -0.33
N GLU A 32 -11.77 5.55 -0.56
CA GLU A 32 -11.02 6.78 -0.87
C GLU A 32 -10.70 7.53 0.44
N ARG A 33 -9.44 7.45 0.87
CA ARG A 33 -9.02 7.94 2.20
C ARG A 33 -9.12 9.45 2.31
N GLY A 34 -9.13 10.16 1.19
CA GLY A 34 -9.38 11.61 1.17
C GLY A 34 -10.74 12.02 1.77
N PHE A 35 -11.73 11.11 1.81
CA PHE A 35 -13.03 11.37 2.45
C PHE A 35 -13.03 11.14 3.96
N HIS A 36 -12.01 10.44 4.49
CA HIS A 36 -11.88 10.11 5.91
C HIS A 36 -10.54 10.59 6.47
N PRO A 37 -10.24 11.90 6.44
CA PRO A 37 -8.91 12.39 6.75
C PRO A 37 -8.49 12.16 8.21
N ASP A 38 -9.43 11.87 9.11
CA ASP A 38 -9.21 11.73 10.56
C ASP A 38 -9.31 10.29 11.07
N ASP A 39 -9.70 9.32 10.24
CA ASP A 39 -9.81 7.91 10.64
C ASP A 39 -8.89 7.05 9.75
N PRO A 40 -7.81 6.48 10.30
CA PRO A 40 -6.87 5.68 9.51
C PRO A 40 -7.48 4.35 9.04
N TYR A 41 -8.60 3.92 9.63
CA TYR A 41 -9.23 2.63 9.36
C TYR A 41 -10.68 2.76 8.88
N ALA A 42 -11.06 3.91 8.34
CA ALA A 42 -12.40 4.07 7.78
C ALA A 42 -12.63 3.10 6.61
N VAL A 43 -13.71 2.33 6.70
CA VAL A 43 -14.23 1.52 5.61
C VAL A 43 -15.74 1.75 5.55
N PRO A 44 -16.25 2.48 4.54
CA PRO A 44 -17.68 2.71 4.40
C PRO A 44 -18.39 1.41 4.01
N MET A 45 -19.72 1.38 4.16
CA MET A 45 -20.53 0.22 3.79
C MET A 45 -20.41 -0.16 2.30
N HIS A 46 -20.18 0.84 1.44
CA HIS A 46 -20.00 0.66 0.00
C HIS A 46 -18.80 1.47 -0.52
N PRO A 47 -17.56 0.99 -0.35
CA PRO A 47 -16.35 1.75 -0.70
C PRO A 47 -16.31 2.22 -2.16
N ARG A 48 -16.77 1.38 -3.08
CA ARG A 48 -16.83 1.74 -4.51
C ARG A 48 -17.92 2.76 -4.86
N ALA A 49 -18.96 2.88 -4.03
CA ALA A 49 -20.06 3.82 -4.26
C ALA A 49 -19.83 5.17 -3.58
N GLU A 50 -18.90 5.23 -2.62
CA GLU A 50 -18.61 6.41 -1.81
C GLU A 50 -18.32 7.67 -2.63
N VAL A 51 -17.63 7.54 -3.77
CA VAL A 51 -17.41 8.66 -4.69
C VAL A 51 -18.70 9.34 -5.16
N PHE A 52 -19.81 8.61 -5.26
CA PHE A 52 -21.11 9.18 -5.64
C PHE A 52 -21.84 9.85 -4.47
N GLU A 53 -21.44 9.55 -3.24
CA GLU A 53 -21.98 10.17 -2.03
C GLU A 53 -21.35 11.54 -1.75
N HIS A 54 -20.26 11.88 -2.46
CA HIS A 54 -19.53 13.14 -2.38
C HIS A 54 -19.61 13.97 -3.67
N PRO A 55 -20.79 14.47 -4.07
CA PRO A 55 -20.96 15.25 -5.31
C PRO A 55 -20.15 16.55 -5.33
N GLU A 56 -19.76 17.09 -4.17
CA GLU A 56 -18.87 18.24 -4.04
C GLU A 56 -17.46 17.98 -4.58
N CYS A 57 -17.06 16.71 -4.70
CA CYS A 57 -15.77 16.26 -5.23
C CYS A 57 -15.79 16.08 -6.75
N ALA A 58 -16.95 16.16 -7.39
CA ALA A 58 -17.09 15.96 -8.83
C ALA A 58 -16.56 17.17 -9.61
N LEU A 59 -15.66 16.92 -10.56
CA LEU A 59 -15.18 17.93 -11.50
C LEU A 59 -16.10 18.04 -12.73
N PRO A 60 -16.24 19.25 -13.31
CA PRO A 60 -16.78 19.40 -14.65
C PRO A 60 -15.97 18.52 -15.64
N GLY A 61 -16.65 17.59 -16.31
CA GLY A 61 -16.01 16.64 -17.23
C GLY A 61 -15.82 15.22 -16.68
N GLY A 62 -16.35 14.89 -15.50
CA GLY A 62 -16.41 13.52 -14.98
C GLY A 62 -15.15 13.04 -14.26
N GLY A 63 -14.23 13.95 -13.94
CA GLY A 63 -13.13 13.68 -13.01
C GLY A 63 -13.55 13.86 -11.55
N TRP A 64 -12.70 13.47 -10.62
CA TRP A 64 -12.92 13.62 -9.18
C TRP A 64 -11.72 14.32 -8.53
N VAL A 65 -11.97 15.24 -7.59
CA VAL A 65 -10.93 15.84 -6.73
C VAL A 65 -10.88 15.06 -5.43
N ILE A 66 -9.70 14.61 -5.05
CA ILE A 66 -9.43 14.14 -3.69
C ILE A 66 -9.40 15.40 -2.80
N THR A 67 -10.41 15.54 -1.95
CA THR A 67 -10.73 16.78 -1.21
C THR A 67 -9.79 17.08 -0.05
N ALA A 68 -9.08 16.08 0.47
CA ALA A 68 -8.05 16.26 1.47
C ALA A 68 -6.97 15.20 1.33
N LYS A 69 -5.72 15.57 1.65
CA LYS A 69 -4.73 14.55 2.02
C LYS A 69 -5.16 13.99 3.38
N PRO A 70 -5.20 12.66 3.57
CA PRO A 70 -5.46 12.12 4.89
C PRO A 70 -4.43 12.64 5.89
N ARG A 71 -4.90 13.01 7.08
CA ARG A 71 -4.03 13.49 8.18
C ARG A 71 -3.39 12.33 8.92
N VAL A 72 -4.00 11.15 8.83
CA VAL A 72 -3.58 9.91 9.49
C VAL A 72 -3.68 8.74 8.51
N GLY A 73 -2.80 7.75 8.68
CA GLY A 73 -2.82 6.53 7.85
C GLY A 73 -2.27 6.70 6.44
N LEU A 74 -2.62 5.75 5.57
CA LEU A 74 -2.19 5.73 4.16
C LEU A 74 -3.00 6.70 3.31
N SER A 75 -2.36 7.26 2.28
CA SER A 75 -3.05 8.02 1.23
C SER A 75 -3.77 7.13 0.21
N ARG A 76 -3.24 5.92 -0.02
CA ARG A 76 -3.74 4.91 -0.94
C ARG A 76 -3.20 3.55 -0.50
N CYS A 77 -3.87 2.48 -0.91
CA CYS A 77 -3.34 1.12 -0.82
C CYS A 77 -3.58 0.40 -2.15
N ASP A 78 -2.51 -0.04 -2.81
CA ASP A 78 -2.55 -0.77 -4.08
C ASP A 78 -2.41 -2.29 -3.91
N TRP A 79 -2.32 -2.74 -2.66
CA TRP A 79 -2.11 -4.12 -2.24
C TRP A 79 -3.36 -4.66 -1.56
N GLU A 80 -3.67 -5.93 -1.81
CA GLU A 80 -4.78 -6.62 -1.16
C GLU A 80 -4.40 -8.08 -0.88
N PRO A 81 -5.04 -8.73 0.10
CA PRO A 81 -4.93 -10.17 0.23
C PRO A 81 -5.57 -10.89 -0.95
N CYS A 82 -5.05 -12.07 -1.28
CA CYS A 82 -5.74 -12.98 -2.20
C CYS A 82 -7.03 -13.52 -1.55
N LEU A 83 -7.91 -14.11 -2.37
CA LEU A 83 -9.20 -14.66 -1.91
C LEU A 83 -9.06 -15.77 -0.87
N GLN A 84 -7.90 -16.44 -0.82
CA GLN A 84 -7.58 -17.49 0.13
C GLN A 84 -6.87 -16.98 1.39
N GLY A 85 -6.65 -15.66 1.50
CA GLY A 85 -5.98 -15.04 2.65
C GLY A 85 -4.50 -15.41 2.84
N CYS A 86 -3.89 -16.13 1.90
CA CYS A 86 -2.56 -16.70 2.07
C CYS A 86 -1.42 -15.83 1.51
N CYS A 87 -1.71 -14.74 0.81
CA CYS A 87 -0.71 -13.83 0.29
C CYS A 87 -1.24 -12.42 0.00
N LEU A 88 -0.35 -11.43 0.01
CA LEU A 88 -0.58 -10.07 -0.52
C LEU A 88 -0.17 -9.99 -1.99
N VAL A 89 -1.02 -9.38 -2.81
CA VAL A 89 -0.80 -9.18 -4.24
C VAL A 89 -1.03 -7.73 -4.64
N TRP A 90 -0.30 -7.28 -5.65
CA TRP A 90 -0.48 -5.98 -6.28
C TRP A 90 -1.56 -6.05 -7.36
N ARG A 91 -2.42 -5.02 -7.44
CA ARG A 91 -3.57 -4.98 -8.36
C ARG A 91 -3.33 -4.29 -9.69
N GLU A 92 -2.07 -4.16 -10.09
CA GLU A 92 -1.67 -3.54 -11.36
C GLU A 92 -2.21 -2.11 -11.52
N VAL A 93 -2.32 -1.37 -10.41
CA VAL A 93 -2.87 -0.01 -10.40
C VAL A 93 -1.86 0.97 -11.00
N GLU A 94 -2.33 1.88 -11.86
CA GLU A 94 -1.49 2.93 -12.42
C GLU A 94 -0.90 3.85 -11.32
N LYS A 95 0.35 4.26 -11.54
CA LYS A 95 1.12 5.17 -10.66
C LYS A 95 1.33 4.66 -9.23
N SER A 96 1.33 3.33 -9.06
CA SER A 96 1.78 2.69 -7.82
C SER A 96 3.28 2.89 -7.62
N ASN A 97 3.67 3.67 -6.61
CA ASN A 97 5.07 4.00 -6.32
C ASN A 97 5.43 3.93 -4.83
N SER A 98 4.45 3.68 -3.96
CA SER A 98 4.60 3.70 -2.50
C SER A 98 4.54 2.30 -1.87
N ALA A 99 4.83 1.24 -2.64
CA ALA A 99 4.66 -0.14 -2.19
C ALA A 99 5.29 -0.47 -0.82
N VAL A 100 6.50 0.02 -0.54
CA VAL A 100 7.16 -0.25 0.75
C VAL A 100 6.38 0.37 1.92
N GLU A 101 5.89 1.60 1.76
CA GLU A 101 5.07 2.30 2.76
C GLU A 101 3.73 1.60 2.96
N GLU A 102 3.06 1.22 1.86
CA GLU A 102 1.76 0.56 1.89
C GLU A 102 1.83 -0.84 2.51
N LEU A 103 2.84 -1.64 2.12
CA LEU A 103 3.06 -2.97 2.69
C LEU A 103 3.46 -2.89 4.17
N ALA A 104 4.33 -1.95 4.55
CA ALA A 104 4.69 -1.74 5.95
C ALA A 104 3.46 -1.40 6.78
N TYR A 105 2.59 -0.54 6.25
CA TYR A 105 1.35 -0.18 6.91
C TYR A 105 0.42 -1.37 7.09
N LEU A 106 0.19 -2.18 6.05
CA LEU A 106 -0.64 -3.38 6.17
C LEU A 106 -0.10 -4.32 7.26
N ILE A 107 1.22 -4.53 7.27
CA ILE A 107 1.89 -5.37 8.26
C ILE A 107 1.73 -4.82 9.67
N ASP A 108 2.07 -3.55 9.89
CA ASP A 108 2.11 -2.93 11.21
C ASP A 108 0.73 -2.66 11.80
N HIS A 109 -0.28 -2.44 10.96
CA HIS A 109 -1.62 -2.08 11.39
C HIS A 109 -2.55 -3.28 11.50
N PHE A 110 -2.41 -4.30 10.64
CA PHE A 110 -3.41 -5.38 10.57
C PHE A 110 -2.83 -6.79 10.69
N LEU A 111 -1.62 -7.05 10.21
CA LEU A 111 -1.17 -8.44 10.03
C LEU A 111 -0.37 -8.95 11.23
N ARG A 112 0.62 -8.21 11.69
CA ARG A 112 1.59 -8.73 12.67
C ARG A 112 1.01 -8.89 14.09
N PRO A 113 1.60 -9.77 14.92
CA PRO A 113 1.42 -9.75 16.37
C PRO A 113 1.55 -8.36 16.98
N GLY A 114 0.49 -7.91 17.66
CA GLY A 114 0.46 -6.59 18.31
C GLY A 114 0.25 -5.43 17.35
N ALA A 115 -0.37 -5.67 16.19
CA ALA A 115 -0.73 -4.65 15.21
C ALA A 115 -1.50 -3.48 15.82
N TYR A 116 -1.36 -2.29 15.25
CA TYR A 116 -1.95 -1.08 15.84
C TYR A 116 -3.48 -1.11 15.89
N ALA A 117 -4.15 -1.67 14.88
CA ALA A 117 -5.61 -1.75 14.84
C ALA A 117 -6.19 -2.60 15.99
N GLN A 118 -5.43 -3.58 16.48
CA GLN A 118 -5.82 -4.38 17.65
C GLN A 118 -6.10 -3.53 18.90
N ARG A 119 -5.46 -2.35 19.01
CA ARG A 119 -5.60 -1.43 20.16
C ARG A 119 -6.69 -0.40 19.98
N ASP A 120 -7.27 -0.29 18.79
CA ASP A 120 -8.28 0.70 18.45
C ASP A 120 -9.63 0.40 19.12
N GLY A 121 -9.94 -0.90 19.28
CA GLY A 121 -11.11 -1.36 20.04
C GLY A 121 -12.45 -1.26 19.30
N ARG A 122 -12.45 -0.98 18.00
CA ARG A 122 -13.68 -0.99 17.18
C ARG A 122 -14.18 -2.41 16.90
N ASP A 123 -15.49 -2.53 16.75
CA ASP A 123 -16.17 -3.80 16.50
C ASP A 123 -15.76 -4.44 15.17
N ASP A 124 -15.38 -3.64 14.17
CA ASP A 124 -14.90 -4.13 12.87
C ASP A 124 -13.71 -5.09 12.99
N PHE A 125 -12.92 -4.97 14.07
CA PHE A 125 -11.75 -5.80 14.33
C PHE A 125 -12.01 -6.95 15.29
N ALA A 126 -13.25 -7.17 15.71
CA ALA A 126 -13.58 -8.24 16.67
C ALA A 126 -13.22 -9.65 16.14
N ALA A 127 -13.24 -9.84 14.82
CA ALA A 127 -12.90 -11.10 14.15
C ALA A 127 -11.42 -11.18 13.71
N PHE A 128 -10.64 -10.11 13.86
CA PHE A 128 -9.23 -10.11 13.47
C PHE A 128 -8.38 -10.86 14.50
N THR A 129 -7.44 -11.65 14.00
CA THR A 129 -6.55 -12.50 14.78
C THR A 129 -5.22 -11.81 15.10
N PHE A 130 -4.73 -10.95 14.20
CA PHE A 130 -3.50 -10.17 14.37
C PHE A 130 -2.27 -11.03 14.72
N ASP A 131 -2.16 -12.24 14.18
CA ASP A 131 -1.06 -13.18 14.51
C ASP A 131 -0.24 -13.61 13.29
N HIS A 132 -0.35 -12.87 12.20
CA HIS A 132 0.23 -13.23 10.92
C HIS A 132 1.69 -12.83 10.78
N VAL A 133 2.42 -13.66 10.04
CA VAL A 133 3.79 -13.45 9.63
C VAL A 133 3.82 -13.33 8.12
N VAL A 134 4.33 -12.21 7.64
CA VAL A 134 4.48 -11.89 6.22
C VAL A 134 5.93 -12.09 5.80
N SER A 135 6.14 -12.93 4.78
CA SER A 135 7.45 -13.24 4.23
C SER A 135 7.38 -13.42 2.72
N GLY A 136 8.45 -13.09 2.00
CA GLY A 136 8.50 -13.27 0.55
C GLY A 136 9.31 -12.19 -0.15
N VAL A 137 9.28 -12.23 -1.48
CA VAL A 137 10.02 -11.29 -2.32
C VAL A 137 9.14 -10.79 -3.45
N ILE A 138 9.14 -9.47 -3.64
CA ILE A 138 8.55 -8.80 -4.80
C ILE A 138 9.70 -8.21 -5.61
N VAL A 139 9.67 -8.41 -6.93
CA VAL A 139 10.52 -7.70 -7.88
C VAL A 139 9.79 -6.44 -8.33
N ALA A 140 10.50 -5.32 -8.35
CA ALA A 140 9.95 -4.02 -8.73
C ALA A 140 10.80 -3.37 -9.83
N GLU A 141 10.17 -2.98 -10.92
CA GLU A 141 10.78 -2.27 -12.04
C GLU A 141 10.20 -0.86 -12.14
N ARG A 142 11.06 0.15 -12.09
CA ARG A 142 10.67 1.54 -12.33
C ARG A 142 10.61 1.83 -13.83
N ASN A 143 9.46 2.23 -14.34
CA ASN A 143 9.32 2.51 -15.78
C ASN A 143 10.08 3.76 -16.25
N ASP A 144 10.35 4.71 -15.36
CA ASP A 144 11.00 5.99 -15.67
C ASP A 144 12.53 5.88 -15.71
N SER A 145 13.12 5.14 -14.79
CA SER A 145 14.57 4.99 -14.66
C SER A 145 15.09 3.60 -15.06
N ARG A 146 14.20 2.64 -15.34
CA ARG A 146 14.56 1.23 -15.57
C ARG A 146 15.29 0.57 -14.39
N GLY A 147 15.23 1.21 -13.21
CA GLY A 147 15.80 0.67 -11.99
C GLY A 147 15.05 -0.59 -11.58
N LEU A 148 15.80 -1.63 -11.23
CA LEU A 148 15.27 -2.91 -10.76
C LEU A 148 15.67 -3.10 -9.31
N PHE A 149 14.71 -3.39 -8.45
CA PHE A 149 14.95 -3.64 -7.04
C PHE A 149 14.02 -4.73 -6.51
N LEU A 150 14.41 -5.33 -5.39
CA LEU A 150 13.59 -6.24 -4.62
C LEU A 150 12.99 -5.50 -3.44
N ILE A 151 11.77 -5.88 -3.09
CA ILE A 151 11.18 -5.67 -1.77
C ILE A 151 11.16 -7.04 -1.10
N VAL A 152 11.91 -7.18 -0.01
CA VAL A 152 12.05 -8.42 0.75
C VAL A 152 11.29 -8.27 2.05
N ALA A 153 10.34 -9.16 2.30
CA ALA A 153 9.72 -9.34 3.60
C ALA A 153 10.36 -10.57 4.27
N ASP A 154 10.95 -10.36 5.44
CA ASP A 154 11.47 -11.43 6.29
C ASP A 154 10.81 -11.29 7.67
N ASN A 155 9.83 -12.16 7.93
CA ASN A 155 9.11 -12.22 9.20
C ASN A 155 8.59 -10.84 9.65
N ASN A 156 7.77 -10.20 8.82
CA ASN A 156 7.20 -8.86 8.99
C ASN A 156 8.22 -7.69 8.87
N ALA A 157 9.52 -7.95 8.71
CA ALA A 157 10.49 -6.89 8.45
C ALA A 157 10.65 -6.67 6.94
N LEU A 158 10.43 -5.44 6.49
CA LEU A 158 10.63 -5.05 5.09
C LEU A 158 12.01 -4.45 4.88
N SER A 159 12.64 -4.82 3.76
CA SER A 159 13.86 -4.22 3.26
C SER A 159 13.83 -4.11 1.75
N THR A 160 14.68 -3.26 1.18
CA THR A 160 14.86 -3.13 -0.26
C THR A 160 16.27 -3.47 -0.67
N GLN A 161 16.41 -4.15 -1.80
CA GLN A 161 17.70 -4.48 -2.39
C GLN A 161 17.73 -4.03 -3.84
N VAL A 162 18.64 -3.11 -4.18
CA VAL A 162 18.84 -2.68 -5.57
C VAL A 162 19.55 -3.80 -6.33
N LEU A 163 18.97 -4.20 -7.47
CA LEU A 163 19.58 -5.17 -8.40
C LEU A 163 20.24 -4.44 -9.56
N VAL A 164 19.54 -3.46 -10.11
CA VAL A 164 20.02 -2.58 -11.18
C VAL A 164 19.71 -1.15 -10.74
N PRO A 165 20.72 -0.28 -10.58
CA PRO A 165 20.46 1.12 -10.30
C PRO A 165 19.67 1.73 -11.45
N GLY A 166 18.75 2.64 -11.15
CA GLY A 166 18.02 3.34 -12.20
C GLY A 166 18.98 4.20 -13.02
N ASP A 167 18.80 4.17 -14.33
CA ASP A 167 19.32 5.15 -15.27
C ASP A 167 18.62 6.48 -14.98
N PHE A 168 18.99 7.16 -13.90
CA PHE A 168 18.82 8.60 -13.85
C PHE A 168 19.68 9.13 -14.98
N LEU A 169 19.08 9.31 -16.15
CA LEU A 169 19.72 10.05 -17.23
C LEU A 169 20.26 11.34 -16.62
N GLU A 170 21.55 11.53 -16.84
CA GLU A 170 22.30 12.77 -17.03
C GLU A 170 21.59 13.83 -17.91
N ARG A 171 20.27 13.76 -18.11
CA ARG A 171 19.43 14.76 -18.79
C ARG A 171 19.22 16.03 -17.97
N PHE A 172 19.49 15.99 -16.67
CA PHE A 172 19.56 17.16 -15.81
C PHE A 172 20.87 17.11 -15.03
N GLY A 173 21.96 17.54 -15.67
CA GLY A 173 23.31 17.51 -15.12
C GLY A 173 23.39 17.95 -13.66
N GLY A 174 23.73 17.00 -12.79
CA GLY A 174 23.89 17.21 -11.36
C GLY A 174 24.61 16.00 -10.78
N ARG A 175 25.93 16.05 -10.84
CA ARG A 175 26.87 15.15 -10.19
C ARG A 175 26.48 15.02 -8.72
N TRP A 176 26.03 13.84 -8.29
CA TRP A 176 26.00 13.49 -6.87
C TRP A 176 27.46 13.21 -6.49
N ASP A 177 28.13 14.23 -5.98
CA ASP A 177 29.41 14.05 -5.32
C ASP A 177 29.20 13.28 -4.02
N GLU A 178 29.49 11.99 -4.07
CA GLU A 178 30.00 11.25 -2.92
C GLU A 178 31.41 11.76 -2.62
N ASP A 179 31.53 12.80 -1.81
CA ASP A 179 32.77 13.09 -1.11
C ASP A 179 32.47 13.26 0.38
N GLY A 180 32.73 12.18 1.11
CA GLY A 180 33.06 12.26 2.52
C GLY A 180 34.43 12.91 2.69
N SER A 181 34.50 13.90 3.58
CA SER A 181 35.64 14.39 4.40
C SER A 181 35.24 15.82 4.81
N THR A 182 35.08 16.21 6.09
CA THR A 182 35.91 15.97 7.28
C THR A 182 35.08 16.28 8.53
#